data_AF-A0A838II91-F1
#
_entry.id   AF-A0A838II91-F1
#
_cell.length_a   1.000
_cell.length_b   1.000
_cell.length_c   1.000
_cell.angle_alpha   90.00
_cell.angle_beta   90.00
_cell.angle_gamma   90.00
#
_symmetry.space_group_name_H-M   'P 1'
#
loop_
_entity.id
_entity.type
_entity.pdbx_description
1 polymer ?
#
loop_
_entity_poly.entity_id
_entity_poly.type
_entity_poly.pdbx_seq_one_letter_code
_entity_poly.pdbx_strand_id
1 'polypeptide(L)'
;MTALADPAPLHSEDDSLDAVDYLLPAGMVLFSSAVFWGFARTVLDAEYSRIGTSSIQRNFTVGFEWDADGFPINQIGHPYQGSLYHTAARATGHDFWVAALYTFLGSLQWEMFMENELPSYNDLITTTFSGAAFGETLFRLGSELLDPSTSGSERVWRELGAGVIAPTMGLTRTLTGGIVESGDREESNILWAAIFLWAFEAGLPTREILTRAG
;
A
#
# COMPACT_ATOMS: atom_id res chain seq x y z
N MET A 1 3.46 12.95 28.62
CA MET A 1 3.05 12.14 27.45
C MET A 1 4.18 12.22 26.45
N THR A 2 5.01 11.18 26.37
CA THR A 2 6.06 11.10 25.35
C THR A 2 5.36 10.66 24.07
N ALA A 3 5.38 11.48 23.02
CA ALA A 3 4.97 11.01 21.70
C ALA A 3 5.82 9.78 21.35
N LEU A 4 5.19 8.69 20.93
CA LEU A 4 5.93 7.54 20.40
C LEU A 4 6.73 8.06 19.21
N ALA A 5 8.06 8.02 19.30
CA ALA A 5 8.92 8.39 18.19
C ALA A 5 8.50 7.59 16.96
N ASP A 6 8.52 8.22 15.78
CA ASP A 6 8.26 7.48 14.56
C ASP A 6 9.32 6.37 14.40
N PRO A 7 8.93 5.18 13.90
CA PRO A 7 9.90 4.18 13.49
C PRO A 7 10.91 4.82 12.55
N ALA A 8 12.18 4.42 12.65
CA ALA A 8 13.24 4.96 11.80
C ALA A 8 12.77 4.91 10.33
N PRO A 9 12.83 6.03 9.60
CA PRO A 9 12.41 6.06 8.21
C PRO A 9 13.22 5.04 7.41
N LEU A 10 12.59 4.44 6.40
CA LEU A 10 13.26 3.51 5.48
C LEU A 10 14.27 4.21 4.55
N HIS A 11 14.25 5.54 4.55
CA HIS A 11 15.18 6.41 3.85
C HIS A 11 15.99 7.21 4.87
N SER A 12 17.25 7.49 4.53
CA SER A 12 18.07 8.40 5.33
C SER A 12 17.47 9.82 5.26
N GLU A 13 17.65 10.65 6.30
CA GLU A 13 17.14 12.04 6.33
C GLU A 13 17.65 12.93 5.17
N ASP A 14 18.63 12.45 4.40
CA ASP A 14 19.29 13.16 3.29
C ASP A 14 18.81 12.70 1.88
N ASP A 15 18.01 11.62 1.80
CA ASP A 15 17.43 11.16 0.53
C ASP A 15 16.13 11.92 0.22
N SER A 16 16.11 12.71 -0.85
CA SER A 16 14.85 13.27 -1.37
C SER A 16 13.96 12.15 -1.90
N LEU A 17 12.68 12.13 -1.50
CA LEU A 17 11.70 11.20 -2.05
C LEU A 17 11.57 11.39 -3.56
N ASP A 18 11.83 10.34 -4.33
CA ASP A 18 11.72 10.34 -5.79
C ASP A 18 10.33 9.86 -6.23
N ALA A 19 10.03 9.94 -7.53
CA ALA A 19 8.73 9.54 -8.08
C ALA A 19 8.35 8.09 -7.73
N VAL A 20 9.32 7.19 -7.60
CA VAL A 20 9.13 5.78 -7.23
C VAL A 20 8.52 5.65 -5.84
N ASP A 21 8.93 6.52 -4.91
CA ASP A 21 8.47 6.49 -3.52
C ASP A 21 6.99 6.89 -3.40
N TYR A 22 6.43 7.59 -4.40
CA TYR A 22 5.01 7.89 -4.50
C TYR A 22 4.22 6.90 -5.36
N LEU A 23 4.88 6.29 -6.36
CA LEU A 23 4.24 5.32 -7.26
C LEU A 23 4.09 3.93 -6.63
N LEU A 24 5.08 3.48 -5.87
CA LEU A 24 5.03 2.20 -5.18
C LEU A 24 3.84 2.11 -4.22
N PRO A 25 3.62 3.05 -3.28
CA PRO A 25 2.47 2.96 -2.38
C PRO A 25 1.14 3.11 -3.13
N ALA A 26 1.07 3.92 -4.19
CA ALA A 26 -0.11 3.99 -5.05
C ALA A 26 -0.43 2.63 -5.70
N GLY A 27 0.59 1.98 -6.27
CA GLY A 27 0.47 0.65 -6.86
C GLY A 27 0.05 -0.40 -5.84
N MET A 28 0.60 -0.33 -4.62
CA MET A 28 0.25 -1.22 -3.51
C MET A 28 -1.20 -1.03 -3.05
N VAL A 29 -1.69 0.21 -2.98
CA VAL A 29 -3.11 0.49 -2.68
C VAL A 29 -4.02 -0.16 -3.72
N LEU A 30 -3.74 0.07 -5.01
CA LEU A 30 -4.51 -0.53 -6.11
C LEU A 30 -4.44 -2.06 -6.09
N PHE A 31 -3.26 -2.62 -5.84
CA PHE A 31 -3.06 -4.06 -5.71
C PHE A 31 -3.88 -4.63 -4.55
N SER A 32 -3.83 -4.02 -3.37
CA SER A 32 -4.62 -4.45 -2.21
C SER A 32 -6.13 -4.40 -2.48
N SER A 33 -6.62 -3.33 -3.14
CA SER A 33 -8.00 -3.24 -3.60
C SER A 33 -8.35 -4.37 -4.56
N ALA A 34 -7.51 -4.64 -5.56
CA ALA A 34 -7.76 -5.70 -6.53
C ALA A 34 -7.79 -7.10 -5.90
N VAL A 35 -6.91 -7.37 -4.92
CA VAL A 35 -6.90 -8.62 -4.16
C VAL A 35 -8.18 -8.75 -3.33
N PHE A 36 -8.56 -7.70 -2.61
CA PHE A 36 -9.76 -7.71 -1.77
C PHE A 36 -11.03 -7.92 -2.60
N TRP A 37 -11.18 -7.16 -3.69
CA TRP A 37 -12.28 -7.34 -4.64
C TRP A 37 -12.26 -8.72 -5.29
N GLY A 38 -11.10 -9.22 -5.72
CA GLY A 38 -10.97 -10.53 -6.32
C GLY A 38 -11.42 -11.64 -5.37
N PHE A 39 -11.04 -11.56 -4.09
CA PHE A 39 -11.50 -12.48 -3.05
C PHE A 39 -13.02 -12.38 -2.83
N ALA A 40 -13.55 -11.16 -2.67
CA ALA A 40 -14.98 -10.92 -2.54
C ALA A 40 -15.77 -11.49 -3.73
N ARG A 41 -15.27 -11.30 -4.94
CA ARG A 41 -15.92 -11.73 -6.19
C ARG A 41 -15.87 -13.22 -6.42
N THR A 42 -14.74 -13.86 -6.14
CA THR A 42 -14.48 -15.25 -6.54
C THR A 42 -14.68 -16.26 -5.42
N VAL A 43 -14.39 -15.87 -4.17
CA VAL A 43 -14.47 -16.77 -3.01
C VAL A 43 -15.76 -16.53 -2.24
N LEU A 44 -16.12 -15.28 -1.98
CA LEU A 44 -17.33 -14.93 -1.21
C LEU A 44 -18.58 -14.79 -2.09
N ASP A 45 -18.42 -14.66 -3.41
CA ASP A 45 -19.47 -14.34 -4.40
C ASP A 45 -20.37 -13.16 -3.95
N ALA A 46 -19.75 -12.15 -3.33
CA ALA A 46 -20.46 -11.01 -2.75
C ALA A 46 -21.18 -10.18 -3.82
N GLU A 47 -22.40 -9.73 -3.52
CA GLU A 47 -23.24 -9.00 -4.48
C GLU A 47 -22.63 -7.65 -4.90
N TYR A 48 -22.11 -6.88 -3.93
CA TYR A 48 -21.45 -5.59 -4.15
C TYR A 48 -20.29 -5.67 -5.15
N SER A 49 -19.61 -6.83 -5.19
CA SER A 49 -18.41 -7.04 -6.02
C SER A 49 -18.71 -7.23 -7.52
N ARG A 50 -19.99 -7.32 -7.91
CA ARG A 50 -20.43 -7.50 -9.30
C ARG A 50 -20.41 -6.16 -10.03
N ILE A 51 -19.19 -5.69 -10.31
CA ILE A 51 -18.93 -4.40 -10.94
C ILE A 51 -18.93 -4.46 -12.47
N GLY A 52 -19.18 -3.31 -13.10
CA GLY A 52 -19.03 -3.12 -14.54
C GLY A 52 -19.09 -1.63 -14.90
N THR A 53 -18.90 -1.30 -16.18
CA THR A 53 -18.91 0.11 -16.63
C THR A 53 -20.19 0.86 -16.23
N SER A 54 -21.33 0.16 -16.19
CA SER A 54 -22.61 0.74 -15.77
C SER A 54 -22.66 1.09 -14.28
N SER A 55 -22.02 0.30 -13.41
CA SER A 55 -21.99 0.61 -11.98
C SER A 55 -21.09 1.82 -11.72
N ILE A 56 -19.90 1.85 -12.32
CA ILE A 56 -18.99 3.00 -12.24
C ILE A 56 -19.71 4.26 -12.73
N GLN A 57 -20.37 4.20 -13.90
CA GLN A 57 -21.12 5.35 -14.42
C GLN A 57 -22.21 5.80 -13.45
N ARG A 58 -22.92 4.88 -12.80
CA ARG A 58 -23.94 5.18 -11.80
C ARG A 58 -23.33 5.91 -10.58
N ASN A 59 -22.16 5.49 -10.13
CA ASN A 59 -21.49 6.10 -8.96
C ASN A 59 -21.13 7.56 -9.24
N PHE A 60 -20.69 7.89 -10.46
CA PHE A 60 -20.41 9.28 -10.85
C PHE A 60 -21.66 10.12 -11.14
N THR A 61 -22.77 9.52 -11.59
CA THR A 61 -23.99 10.28 -11.92
C THR A 61 -24.88 10.54 -10.71
N VAL A 62 -24.99 9.56 -9.81
CA VAL A 62 -25.81 9.67 -8.60
C VAL A 62 -25.01 10.30 -7.46
N GLY A 63 -23.73 9.92 -7.32
CA GLY A 63 -22.86 10.40 -6.25
C GLY A 63 -23.09 9.64 -4.94
N PHE A 64 -22.65 10.28 -3.85
CA PHE A 64 -22.53 9.65 -2.54
C PHE A 64 -23.84 9.59 -1.77
N GLU A 65 -24.01 8.51 -1.01
CA GLU A 65 -25.09 8.33 -0.04
C GLU A 65 -24.57 8.00 1.36
N TRP A 66 -25.49 8.04 2.33
CA TRP A 66 -25.24 7.45 3.64
C TRP A 66 -25.93 6.09 3.64
N ASP A 67 -25.16 5.01 3.69
CA ASP A 67 -25.73 3.67 3.77
C ASP A 67 -26.09 3.29 5.22
N ALA A 68 -26.59 2.07 5.39
CA ALA A 68 -26.89 1.49 6.69
C ALA A 68 -26.13 0.17 6.88
N ASP A 69 -24.86 0.14 6.45
CA ASP A 69 -24.05 -1.06 6.50
C ASP A 69 -23.89 -1.59 7.93
N GLY A 70 -23.89 -2.92 8.01
CA GLY A 70 -23.85 -3.63 9.27
C GLY A 70 -22.57 -3.33 10.05
N PHE A 71 -22.67 -3.37 11.37
CA PHE A 71 -21.53 -3.18 12.28
C PHE A 71 -20.23 -3.93 11.90
N PRO A 72 -20.26 -5.21 11.46
CA PRO A 72 -19.02 -5.91 11.09
C PRO A 72 -18.28 -5.28 9.91
N ILE A 73 -19.01 -4.71 8.94
CA ILE A 73 -18.41 -4.06 7.78
C ILE A 73 -17.83 -2.71 8.20
N ASN A 74 -18.65 -1.89 8.85
CA ASN A 74 -18.28 -0.55 9.31
C ASN A 74 -17.26 -0.49 10.45
N GLN A 75 -17.10 -1.54 11.26
CA GLN A 75 -16.19 -1.50 12.41
C GLN A 75 -15.02 -2.46 12.31
N ILE A 76 -15.00 -3.32 11.28
CA ILE A 76 -13.93 -4.30 11.09
C ILE A 76 -13.45 -4.30 9.64
N GLY A 77 -14.37 -4.44 8.67
CA GLY A 77 -14.04 -4.47 7.24
C GLY A 77 -13.33 -3.20 6.75
N HIS A 78 -14.03 -2.06 6.79
CA HIS A 78 -13.49 -0.77 6.35
C HIS A 78 -12.22 -0.35 7.11
N PRO A 79 -12.15 -0.45 8.45
CA PRO A 79 -10.91 -0.18 9.16
C PRO A 79 -9.76 -1.09 8.73
N TYR A 80 -10.00 -2.39 8.52
CA TYR A 80 -8.95 -3.30 8.06
C TYR A 80 -8.48 -2.95 6.64
N GLN A 81 -9.41 -2.72 5.71
CA GLN A 81 -9.05 -2.34 4.34
C GLN A 81 -8.28 -1.02 4.30
N GLY A 82 -8.72 -0.01 5.05
CA GLY A 82 -7.99 1.25 5.18
C GLY A 82 -6.62 1.07 5.83
N SER A 83 -6.48 0.13 6.77
CA SER A 83 -5.18 -0.20 7.36
C SER A 83 -4.18 -0.70 6.33
N LEU A 84 -4.62 -1.51 5.34
CA LEU A 84 -3.76 -2.01 4.26
C LEU A 84 -3.22 -0.86 3.40
N TYR A 85 -4.06 0.12 3.09
CA TYR A 85 -3.66 1.31 2.34
C TYR A 85 -2.68 2.18 3.14
N HIS A 86 -2.95 2.35 4.43
CA HIS A 86 -2.10 3.15 5.31
C HIS A 86 -0.71 2.52 5.45
N THR A 87 -0.65 1.22 5.77
CA THR A 87 0.61 0.51 5.95
C THR A 87 1.41 0.40 4.66
N ALA A 88 0.76 0.43 3.48
CA ALA A 88 1.47 0.50 2.20
C ALA A 88 2.27 1.79 2.04
N ALA A 89 1.68 2.94 2.39
CA ALA A 89 2.36 4.23 2.34
C ALA A 89 3.42 4.39 3.45
N ARG A 90 3.10 4.00 4.69
CA ARG A 90 4.05 4.05 5.81
C ARG A 90 5.29 3.20 5.56
N ALA A 91 5.11 2.03 4.95
CA ALA A 91 6.22 1.14 4.57
C ALA A 91 7.07 1.64 3.41
N THR A 92 6.77 2.81 2.84
CA THR A 92 7.62 3.51 1.86
C THR A 92 8.26 4.78 2.43
N GLY A 93 8.19 4.98 3.75
CA GLY A 93 8.84 6.11 4.43
C GLY A 93 7.99 7.38 4.53
N HIS A 94 6.78 7.40 3.96
CA HIS A 94 5.85 8.54 4.11
C HIS A 94 5.40 8.69 5.55
N ASP A 95 5.22 9.94 6.00
CA ASP A 95 4.66 10.24 7.32
C ASP A 95 3.20 9.81 7.48
N PHE A 96 2.67 9.95 8.70
CA PHE A 96 1.28 9.60 9.02
C PHE A 96 0.25 10.31 8.12
N TRP A 97 0.45 11.59 7.79
CA TRP A 97 -0.54 12.38 7.06
C TRP A 97 -0.55 12.08 5.58
N VAL A 98 0.64 11.89 4.98
CA VAL A 98 0.74 11.42 3.60
C VAL A 98 0.16 10.02 3.49
N ALA A 99 0.43 9.13 4.45
CA ALA A 99 -0.18 7.81 4.48
C ALA A 99 -1.71 7.86 4.65
N ALA A 100 -2.23 8.76 5.49
CA ALA A 100 -3.68 8.97 5.63
C ALA A 100 -4.32 9.48 4.33
N LEU A 101 -3.60 10.29 3.53
CA LEU A 101 -4.06 10.69 2.20
C LEU A 101 -4.15 9.49 1.24
N TYR A 102 -3.17 8.58 1.26
CA TYR A 102 -3.27 7.32 0.51
C TYR A 102 -4.43 6.45 0.98
N THR A 103 -4.71 6.40 2.28
CA THR A 103 -5.89 5.71 2.82
C THR A 103 -7.18 6.31 2.28
N PHE A 104 -7.30 7.64 2.29
CA PHE A 104 -8.45 8.35 1.73
C PHE A 104 -8.62 8.07 0.23
N LEU A 105 -7.54 8.18 -0.55
CA LEU A 105 -7.58 7.95 -1.99
C LEU A 105 -7.90 6.49 -2.33
N GLY A 106 -7.37 5.54 -1.55
CA GLY A 106 -7.70 4.12 -1.67
C GLY A 106 -9.16 3.84 -1.38
N SER A 107 -9.70 4.44 -0.32
CA SER A 107 -11.13 4.34 -0.02
C SER A 107 -11.99 4.97 -1.12
N LEU A 108 -11.67 6.19 -1.57
CA LEU A 108 -12.39 6.82 -2.67
C LEU A 108 -12.33 5.99 -3.96
N GLN A 109 -11.17 5.39 -4.25
CA GLN A 109 -10.99 4.47 -5.37
C GLN A 109 -11.86 3.22 -5.21
N TRP A 110 -12.00 2.69 -4.01
CA TRP A 110 -12.86 1.54 -3.73
C TRP A 110 -14.33 1.87 -4.01
N GLU A 111 -14.86 2.88 -3.31
CA GLU A 111 -16.26 3.32 -3.40
C GLU A 111 -16.69 3.66 -4.84
N MET A 112 -15.81 4.32 -5.60
CA MET A 112 -16.15 4.80 -6.94
C MET A 112 -16.02 3.74 -8.03
N PHE A 113 -15.22 2.69 -7.81
CA PHE A 113 -14.84 1.76 -8.90
C PHE A 113 -14.99 0.27 -8.59
N MET A 114 -14.99 -0.12 -7.31
CA MET A 114 -14.87 -1.53 -6.89
C MET A 114 -16.14 -2.09 -6.26
N GLU A 115 -17.21 -1.29 -6.24
CA GLU A 115 -18.55 -1.69 -5.81
C GLU A 115 -19.61 -1.34 -6.86
N ASN A 116 -20.74 -2.03 -6.80
CA ASN A 116 -21.93 -1.71 -7.59
C ASN A 116 -23.03 -0.97 -6.81
N GLU A 117 -22.81 -0.86 -5.50
CA GLU A 117 -23.53 0.03 -4.60
C GLU A 117 -23.05 1.47 -4.81
N LEU A 118 -23.84 2.41 -4.32
CA LEU A 118 -23.48 3.82 -4.41
C LEU A 118 -22.36 4.11 -3.42
N PRO A 119 -21.43 5.01 -3.77
CA PRO A 119 -20.33 5.35 -2.89
C PRO A 119 -20.85 5.93 -1.57
N SER A 120 -20.24 5.57 -0.45
CA SER A 120 -20.73 5.87 0.88
C SER A 120 -19.91 6.93 1.62
N TYR A 121 -20.60 7.89 2.25
CA TYR A 121 -19.95 8.88 3.10
C TYR A 121 -19.37 8.26 4.38
N ASN A 122 -20.12 7.37 5.03
CA ASN A 122 -19.66 6.73 6.27
C ASN A 122 -18.50 5.79 6.00
N ASP A 123 -18.48 5.11 4.87
CA ASP A 123 -17.43 4.15 4.55
C ASP A 123 -16.14 4.88 4.18
N LEU A 124 -16.27 5.99 3.44
CA LEU A 124 -15.16 6.88 3.16
C LEU A 124 -14.53 7.43 4.44
N ILE A 125 -15.35 7.89 5.40
CA ILE A 125 -14.88 8.40 6.70
C ILE A 125 -14.22 7.26 7.50
N THR A 126 -14.90 6.14 7.63
CA THR A 126 -14.47 5.01 8.44
C THR A 126 -13.18 4.39 7.91
N THR A 127 -13.13 4.07 6.63
CA THR A 127 -11.95 3.51 5.98
C THR A 127 -10.77 4.47 6.10
N THR A 128 -11.01 5.78 5.93
CA THR A 128 -9.95 6.78 6.04
C THR A 128 -9.42 6.88 7.48
N PHE A 129 -10.26 7.27 8.44
CA PHE A 129 -9.79 7.62 9.78
C PHE A 129 -9.54 6.40 10.65
N SER A 130 -10.48 5.47 10.70
CA SER A 130 -10.31 4.23 11.48
C SER A 130 -9.23 3.36 10.85
N GLY A 131 -9.17 3.32 9.52
CA GLY A 131 -8.10 2.62 8.81
C GLY A 131 -6.72 3.23 9.01
N ALA A 132 -6.58 4.56 9.00
CA ALA A 132 -5.30 5.21 9.30
C ALA A 132 -4.86 4.94 10.76
N ALA A 133 -5.78 5.06 11.72
CA ALA A 133 -5.47 4.78 13.13
C ALA A 133 -5.07 3.31 13.36
N PHE A 134 -5.82 2.38 12.77
CA PHE A 134 -5.53 0.96 12.90
C PHE A 134 -4.26 0.57 12.15
N GLY A 135 -4.08 1.08 10.92
CA GLY A 135 -2.89 0.89 10.11
C GLY A 135 -1.63 1.41 10.78
N GLU A 136 -1.66 2.59 11.40
CA GLU A 136 -0.52 3.11 12.15
C GLU A 136 -0.18 2.21 13.35
N THR A 137 -1.19 1.65 14.01
CA THR A 137 -0.98 0.68 15.09
C THR A 137 -0.29 -0.57 14.57
N LEU A 138 -0.78 -1.15 13.46
CA LEU A 138 -0.17 -2.34 12.84
C LEU A 138 1.24 -2.06 12.32
N PHE A 139 1.47 -0.90 11.71
CA PHE A 139 2.77 -0.46 11.22
C PHE A 139 3.79 -0.40 12.36
N ARG A 140 3.43 0.24 13.49
CA ARG A 140 4.32 0.32 14.66
C ARG A 140 4.58 -1.05 15.26
N LEU A 141 3.52 -1.86 15.48
CA LEU A 141 3.67 -3.21 16.01
C LEU A 141 4.53 -4.11 15.12
N GLY A 142 4.36 -4.03 13.80
CA GLY A 142 5.19 -4.74 12.84
C GLY A 142 6.63 -4.26 12.83
N SER A 143 6.84 -2.94 12.92
CA SER A 143 8.17 -2.32 12.99
C SER A 143 8.98 -2.78 14.20
N GLU A 144 8.34 -2.97 15.36
CA GLU A 144 9.00 -3.46 16.58
C GLU A 144 9.57 -4.90 16.45
N LEU A 145 9.07 -5.70 15.51
CA LEU A 145 9.62 -7.03 15.25
C LEU A 145 10.90 -6.99 14.42
N LEU A 146 11.10 -5.93 13.65
CA LEU A 146 12.21 -5.77 12.72
C LEU A 146 13.49 -5.38 13.45
N ASP A 147 14.60 -6.00 13.05
CA ASP A 147 15.92 -5.68 13.58
C ASP A 147 16.96 -5.70 12.44
N PRO A 148 17.43 -4.52 12.00
CA PRO A 148 18.42 -4.41 10.91
C PRO A 148 19.77 -5.08 11.21
N SER A 149 20.08 -5.36 12.47
CA SER A 149 21.34 -6.03 12.86
C SER A 149 21.30 -7.55 12.67
N THR A 150 20.11 -8.11 12.44
CA THR A 150 19.91 -9.56 12.27
C THR A 150 20.16 -10.02 10.84
N SER A 151 20.55 -11.27 10.66
CA SER A 151 20.80 -11.87 9.34
C SER A 151 20.36 -13.33 9.30
N GLY A 152 20.32 -13.93 8.11
CA GLY A 152 19.95 -15.34 7.92
C GLY A 152 18.51 -15.65 8.32
N SER A 153 18.29 -16.80 8.96
CA SER A 153 16.95 -17.29 9.31
C SER A 153 16.23 -16.43 10.34
N GLU A 154 16.95 -15.79 11.26
CA GLU A 154 16.36 -14.90 12.26
C GLU A 154 15.68 -13.71 11.58
N ARG A 155 16.38 -13.07 10.63
CA ARG A 155 15.81 -11.96 9.88
C ARG A 155 14.56 -12.37 9.11
N VAL A 156 14.60 -13.53 8.45
CA VAL A 156 13.44 -14.06 7.71
C VAL A 156 12.22 -14.20 8.63
N TRP A 157 12.38 -14.75 9.84
CA TRP A 157 11.25 -14.91 10.77
C TRP A 157 10.72 -13.58 11.29
N ARG A 158 11.59 -12.59 11.50
CA ARG A 158 11.19 -11.23 11.90
C ARG A 158 10.40 -10.53 10.80
N GLU A 159 10.88 -10.59 9.56
CA GLU A 159 10.19 -10.05 8.38
C GLU A 159 8.84 -10.75 8.14
N LEU A 160 8.79 -12.09 8.28
CA LEU A 160 7.53 -12.84 8.20
C LEU A 160 6.57 -12.44 9.32
N GLY A 161 7.04 -12.30 10.56
CA GLY A 161 6.23 -11.84 11.68
C GLY A 161 5.66 -10.45 11.46
N ALA A 162 6.49 -9.50 11.02
CA ALA A 162 6.07 -8.16 10.66
C ALA A 162 5.04 -8.17 9.51
N GLY A 163 5.25 -9.01 8.49
CA GLY A 163 4.32 -9.20 7.39
C GLY A 163 2.99 -9.86 7.78
N VAL A 164 2.96 -10.72 8.81
CA VAL A 164 1.70 -11.25 9.34
C VAL A 164 0.91 -10.17 10.08
N ILE A 165 1.58 -9.29 10.82
CA ILE A 165 0.93 -8.17 11.52
C ILE A 165 0.43 -7.10 10.53
N ALA A 166 1.28 -6.73 9.57
CA ALA A 166 1.01 -5.69 8.59
C ALA A 166 1.33 -6.24 7.18
N PRO A 167 0.36 -6.89 6.50
CA PRO A 167 0.58 -7.58 5.23
C PRO A 167 1.16 -6.70 4.13
N THR A 168 0.62 -5.49 3.93
CA THR A 168 1.14 -4.60 2.89
C THR A 168 2.49 -4.01 3.25
N MET A 169 2.81 -3.87 4.55
CA MET A 169 4.17 -3.53 4.99
C MET A 169 5.15 -4.64 4.62
N GLY A 170 4.86 -5.90 5.00
CA GLY A 170 5.72 -7.04 4.68
C GLY A 170 5.94 -7.21 3.17
N LEU A 171 4.89 -7.04 2.36
CA LEU A 171 5.01 -7.09 0.91
C LEU A 171 5.84 -5.92 0.36
N THR A 172 5.59 -4.69 0.81
CA THR A 172 6.38 -3.52 0.41
C THR A 172 7.86 -3.70 0.75
N ARG A 173 8.17 -4.19 1.95
CA ARG A 173 9.54 -4.51 2.38
C ARG A 173 10.17 -5.61 1.53
N THR A 174 9.41 -6.63 1.15
CA THR A 174 9.89 -7.68 0.24
C THR A 174 10.27 -7.08 -1.12
N LEU A 175 9.43 -6.21 -1.67
CA LEU A 175 9.66 -5.56 -2.96
C LEU A 175 10.82 -4.57 -2.94
N THR A 176 11.07 -3.93 -1.80
CA THR A 176 12.14 -2.95 -1.61
C THR A 176 13.45 -3.54 -1.09
N GLY A 177 13.56 -4.87 -0.97
CA GLY A 177 14.81 -5.54 -0.56
C GLY A 177 15.02 -5.65 0.95
N GLY A 178 14.02 -5.30 1.75
CA GLY A 178 14.03 -5.40 3.21
C GLY A 178 14.22 -6.81 3.77
N ILE A 179 14.14 -7.88 2.98
CA ILE A 179 14.48 -9.25 3.40
C ILE A 179 15.96 -9.60 3.14
N VAL A 180 16.62 -8.87 2.22
CA VAL A 180 17.99 -9.18 1.75
C VAL A 180 19.07 -8.24 2.32
N GLU A 181 18.78 -6.98 2.62
CA GLU A 181 19.81 -6.02 3.06
C GLU A 181 20.48 -6.34 4.41
N SER A 182 21.77 -6.62 4.37
CA SER A 182 22.72 -6.55 5.48
C SER A 182 23.80 -5.53 5.14
N GLY A 183 23.68 -4.29 5.62
CA GLY A 183 24.73 -3.27 5.47
C GLY A 183 24.96 -2.77 4.04
N ASP A 184 25.14 -1.46 3.91
CA ASP A 184 25.54 -0.73 2.70
C ASP A 184 24.55 -0.78 1.52
N ARG A 185 23.71 0.26 1.49
CA ARG A 185 22.85 0.64 0.36
C ARG A 185 23.73 1.12 -0.80
N GLU A 186 24.27 0.18 -1.57
CA GLU A 186 24.73 0.47 -2.93
C GLU A 186 23.48 0.47 -3.82
N GLU A 187 23.12 1.67 -4.29
CA GLU A 187 22.00 2.02 -5.18
C GLU A 187 21.31 0.80 -5.83
N SER A 188 20.13 0.44 -5.30
CA SER A 188 19.35 -0.68 -5.80
C SER A 188 18.88 -0.40 -7.24
N ASN A 189 19.61 -0.96 -8.19
CA ASN A 189 19.37 -0.98 -9.63
C ASN A 189 18.09 -1.75 -10.04
N ILE A 190 17.02 -1.74 -9.25
CA ILE A 190 15.75 -2.40 -9.63
C ILE A 190 15.01 -1.56 -10.66
N LEU A 191 15.01 -0.23 -10.50
CA LEU A 191 14.43 0.66 -11.50
C LEU A 191 15.24 0.62 -12.80
N TRP A 192 16.57 0.59 -12.70
CA TRP A 192 17.44 0.41 -13.84
C TRP A 192 17.29 -0.96 -14.47
N ALA A 193 17.19 -2.04 -13.70
CA ALA A 193 16.93 -3.37 -14.24
C ALA A 193 15.56 -3.44 -14.94
N ALA A 194 14.51 -2.82 -14.40
CA ALA A 194 13.21 -2.74 -15.03
C ALA A 194 13.23 -1.89 -16.32
N ILE A 195 13.94 -0.76 -16.32
CA ILE A 195 14.16 0.09 -17.50
C ILE A 195 15.00 -0.64 -18.56
N PHE A 196 16.04 -1.38 -18.16
CA PHE A 196 16.87 -2.18 -19.04
C PHE A 196 16.10 -3.35 -19.64
N LEU A 197 15.30 -4.06 -18.84
CA LEU A 197 14.45 -5.15 -19.31
C LEU A 197 13.38 -4.64 -20.27
N TRP A 198 12.74 -3.50 -19.96
CA TRP A 198 11.80 -2.86 -20.87
C TRP A 198 12.48 -2.37 -22.16
N ALA A 199 13.65 -1.74 -22.08
CA ALA A 199 14.39 -1.27 -23.25
C ALA A 199 14.90 -2.44 -24.12
N PHE A 200 15.26 -3.55 -23.50
CA PHE A 200 15.63 -4.80 -24.18
C PHE A 200 14.42 -5.44 -24.88
N GLU A 201 13.26 -5.52 -24.22
CA GLU A 201 12.01 -6.01 -24.81
C GLU A 201 11.49 -5.08 -25.94
N ALA A 202 11.69 -3.77 -25.81
CA ALA A 202 11.33 -2.77 -26.81
C ALA A 202 12.33 -2.67 -27.98
N GLY A 203 13.44 -3.41 -27.95
CA GLY A 203 14.45 -3.44 -29.03
C GLY A 203 15.27 -2.16 -29.17
N LEU A 204 15.36 -1.34 -28.12
CA LEU A 204 16.11 -0.08 -28.16
C LEU A 204 17.62 -0.34 -28.03
N PRO A 205 18.47 0.31 -28.85
CA PRO A 205 19.91 0.08 -28.84
C PRO A 205 20.53 0.57 -27.53
N THR A 206 21.04 -0.37 -26.74
CA THR A 206 21.55 -0.21 -25.36
C THR A 206 22.71 0.77 -25.21
N ARG A 207 23.33 1.21 -26.32
CA ARG A 207 24.49 2.12 -26.32
C ARG A 207 24.14 3.61 -26.14
N GLU A 208 22.90 4.03 -26.43
CA GLU A 208 22.51 5.45 -26.28
C GLU A 208 22.13 5.83 -24.83
N ILE A 209 21.75 4.86 -23.99
CA ILE A 209 21.31 5.10 -22.61
C ILE A 209 22.50 5.41 -21.69
N LEU A 210 23.65 4.78 -21.93
CA LEU A 210 24.86 4.96 -21.10
C LEU A 210 25.62 6.27 -21.38
N THR A 211 25.34 6.97 -22.49
CA THR A 211 26.08 8.18 -22.87
C THR A 211 25.43 9.50 -22.41
N ARG A 212 24.26 9.45 -21.77
CA ARG A 212 23.57 10.64 -21.23
C ARG A 212 23.55 10.76 -19.71
N ALA A 213 24.22 9.86 -18.99
CA ALA A 213 24.28 9.85 -17.53
C ALA A 213 25.73 9.88 -17.01
N GLY A 214 26.57 10.68 -17.64
CA GLY A 214 27.87 11.12 -17.12
C GLY A 214 27.81 12.58 -16.71
#